data_AF-A0A0V0HCZ5-F1
#
_entry.id   AF-A0A0V0HCZ5-F1
#
_cell.length_a   1.000
_cell.length_b   1.000
_cell.length_c   1.000
_cell.angle_alpha   90.00
_cell.angle_beta   90.00
_cell.angle_gamma   90.00
#
_symmetry.space_group_name_H-M   'P 1'
#
loop_
_entity.id
_entity.type
_entity.pdbx_description
1 polymer ?
#
loop_
_entity_poly.entity_id
_entity_poly.type
_entity_poly.pdbx_seq_one_letter_code
_entity_poly.pdbx_strand_id
1 'polypeptide(L)'
;MEARQHAAGTLFYLTSVEEYRKMMGENPEFIPSLLELLRNGTDRGKKNALVTIFGLLMRPENHWRVIAAGLVPLVVNLLKSFEREDLITDSLAVLTTLSERLDGAMAVLYAGALPIIVNVLSSCNSRASKEYCVSLLLALCINGGADAVPVLVKNSSLMGPLYSLLAEGNSKASKKASTLIRILHEYNEKTSSGLITPVFIEDQFINVW
;
A
#
# COMPACT_ATOMS: atom_id res chain seq x y z
N MET A 1 11.68 24.94 -16.63
CA MET A 1 10.68 24.10 -15.92
C MET A 1 10.01 23.07 -16.84
N GLU A 2 9.89 23.38 -18.14
CA GLU A 2 9.27 22.55 -19.18
C GLU A 2 10.00 21.23 -19.43
N ALA A 3 11.33 21.22 -19.62
CA ALA A 3 12.14 20.01 -19.82
C ALA A 3 11.91 18.89 -18.78
N ARG A 4 11.47 19.26 -17.57
CA ARG A 4 11.25 18.35 -16.44
C ARG A 4 9.80 17.85 -16.32
N GLN A 5 8.82 18.56 -16.89
CA GLN A 5 7.45 18.05 -17.05
C GLN A 5 7.43 17.06 -18.21
N HIS A 6 8.24 17.35 -19.23
CA HIS A 6 8.53 16.41 -20.29
C HIS A 6 9.13 15.12 -19.75
N ALA A 7 10.13 15.12 -18.85
CA ALA A 7 10.68 13.85 -18.32
C ALA A 7 9.65 12.93 -17.63
N ALA A 8 8.78 13.47 -16.76
CA ALA A 8 7.74 12.67 -16.10
C ALA A 8 6.68 12.18 -17.10
N GLY A 9 6.24 13.05 -18.02
CA GLY A 9 5.31 12.68 -19.09
C GLY A 9 5.92 11.66 -20.06
N THR A 10 7.20 11.80 -20.39
CA THR A 10 7.97 10.88 -21.22
C THR A 10 8.15 9.54 -20.53
N LEU A 11 8.51 9.49 -19.24
CA LEU A 11 8.62 8.24 -18.50
C LEU A 11 7.26 7.55 -18.36
N PHE A 12 6.19 8.29 -18.06
CA PHE A 12 4.84 7.73 -18.03
C PHE A 12 4.44 7.19 -19.41
N TYR A 13 4.68 7.95 -20.48
CA TYR A 13 4.44 7.51 -21.85
C TYR A 13 5.27 6.26 -22.22
N LEU A 14 6.54 6.22 -21.84
CA LEU A 14 7.37 5.04 -22.07
C LEU A 14 6.81 3.84 -21.29
N THR A 15 6.41 4.02 -20.03
CA THR A 15 5.73 2.96 -19.28
C THR A 15 4.31 2.65 -19.78
N SER A 16 3.75 3.38 -20.75
CA SER A 16 2.47 3.03 -21.37
C SER A 16 2.64 1.93 -22.44
N VAL A 17 3.85 1.79 -22.99
CA VAL A 17 4.24 0.76 -23.96
C VAL A 17 4.81 -0.46 -23.23
N GLU A 18 4.35 -1.66 -23.58
CA GLU A 18 4.71 -2.89 -22.87
C GLU A 18 6.19 -3.26 -23.01
N GLU A 19 6.75 -3.10 -24.20
CA GLU A 19 8.13 -3.40 -24.52
C GLU A 19 9.10 -2.54 -23.70
N TYR A 20 8.76 -1.26 -23.51
CA TYR A 20 9.54 -0.35 -22.67
C TYR A 20 9.41 -0.71 -21.18
N ARG A 21 8.22 -1.08 -20.69
CA ARG A 21 8.07 -1.60 -19.31
C ARG A 21 8.93 -2.84 -19.07
N LYS A 22 8.99 -3.74 -20.07
CA LYS A 22 9.85 -4.94 -20.02
C LYS A 22 11.33 -4.56 -19.99
N MET A 23 11.80 -3.78 -20.96
CA MET A 23 13.19 -3.35 -21.06
C MET A 23 13.67 -2.62 -19.81
N MET A 24 12.87 -1.69 -19.29
CA MET A 24 13.18 -0.94 -18.08
C MET A 24 13.20 -1.82 -16.83
N GLY A 25 12.24 -2.74 -16.69
CA GLY A 25 12.19 -3.66 -15.55
C GLY A 25 13.33 -4.70 -15.57
N GLU A 26 13.75 -5.15 -16.76
CA GLU A 26 14.86 -6.09 -16.93
C GLU A 26 16.24 -5.42 -16.81
N ASN A 27 16.32 -4.09 -16.91
CA ASN A 27 17.55 -3.35 -16.65
C ASN A 27 17.88 -3.35 -15.14
N PRO A 28 19.02 -3.92 -14.73
CA PRO A 28 19.37 -4.07 -13.32
C PRO A 28 19.62 -2.74 -12.60
N GLU A 29 19.94 -1.65 -13.30
CA GLU A 29 20.25 -0.35 -12.71
C GLU A 29 19.03 0.58 -12.62
N PHE A 30 17.99 0.31 -13.42
CA PHE A 30 16.86 1.23 -13.55
C PHE A 30 16.05 1.34 -12.25
N ILE A 31 15.62 0.20 -11.68
CA ILE A 31 14.87 0.19 -10.42
C ILE A 31 15.72 0.78 -9.27
N PRO A 32 16.99 0.37 -9.05
CA PRO A 32 17.85 0.99 -8.05
C PRO A 32 17.97 2.51 -8.19
N SER A 33 18.11 3.03 -9.42
CA SER A 33 18.19 4.47 -9.67
C SER A 33 16.90 5.21 -9.27
N LEU A 34 15.73 4.60 -9.52
CA LEU A 34 14.46 5.16 -9.05
C LEU A 34 14.34 5.16 -7.53
N LEU A 35 14.85 4.11 -6.85
CA LEU A 35 14.88 4.04 -5.38
C LEU A 35 15.84 5.07 -4.78
N GLU A 36 16.98 5.33 -5.42
CA GLU A 36 17.88 6.41 -5.02
C GLU A 36 17.20 7.78 -5.17
N LEU A 37 16.50 8.00 -6.28
CA LEU A 37 15.72 9.22 -6.50
C LEU A 37 14.58 9.38 -5.48
N LEU A 38 13.94 8.28 -5.04
CA LEU A 38 12.96 8.29 -3.94
C LEU A 38 13.59 8.67 -2.60
N ARG A 39 14.82 8.23 -2.34
CA ARG A 39 15.50 8.48 -1.06
C ARG A 39 16.05 9.91 -0.97
N ASN A 40 16.75 10.35 -2.02
CA ASN A 40 17.59 11.55 -1.99
C ASN A 40 17.08 12.68 -2.89
N GLY A 41 16.06 12.41 -3.70
CA GLY A 41 15.52 13.38 -4.65
C GLY A 41 14.73 14.51 -3.99
N THR A 42 14.55 15.59 -4.75
CA THR A 42 13.52 16.60 -4.46
C THR A 42 12.12 15.96 -4.48
N ASP A 43 11.12 16.60 -3.87
CA ASP A 43 9.72 16.11 -3.94
C ASP A 43 9.26 15.79 -5.35
N ARG A 44 9.67 16.61 -6.32
CA ARG A 44 9.38 16.37 -7.73
C ARG A 44 10.08 15.11 -8.26
N GLY A 45 11.34 14.91 -7.89
CA GLY A 45 12.09 13.69 -8.21
C GLY A 45 11.41 12.45 -7.63
N LYS A 46 11.00 12.52 -6.35
CA LYS A 46 10.26 11.46 -5.67
C LYS A 46 8.94 11.15 -6.36
N LYS A 47 8.17 12.19 -6.71
CA LYS A 47 6.92 12.05 -7.49
C LYS A 47 7.16 11.34 -8.82
N ASN A 48 8.15 11.80 -9.59
CA ASN A 48 8.49 11.19 -10.87
C ASN A 48 8.89 9.72 -10.71
N ALA A 49 9.65 9.38 -9.67
CA ALA A 49 10.01 8.01 -9.36
C ALA A 49 8.78 7.15 -9.02
N LEU A 50 7.89 7.63 -8.14
CA LEU A 50 6.64 6.91 -7.79
C LEU A 50 5.76 6.65 -9.02
N VAL A 51 5.54 7.66 -9.86
CA VAL A 51 4.73 7.53 -11.08
C VAL A 51 5.38 6.55 -12.07
N THR A 52 6.70 6.58 -12.22
CA THR A 52 7.43 5.65 -13.09
C THR A 52 7.33 4.22 -12.58
N ILE A 53 7.50 4.02 -11.26
CA ILE A 53 7.34 2.72 -10.60
C ILE A 53 5.92 2.20 -10.77
N PHE A 54 4.91 3.05 -10.58
CA PHE A 54 3.51 2.68 -10.82
C PHE A 54 3.28 2.19 -12.26
N GLY A 55 3.89 2.88 -13.25
CA GLY A 55 3.89 2.45 -14.64
C GLY A 55 4.57 1.10 -14.86
N LEU A 56 5.71 0.83 -14.21
CA LEU A 56 6.38 -0.47 -14.27
C LEU A 56 5.52 -1.61 -13.72
N LEU A 57 4.74 -1.35 -12.67
CA LEU A 57 3.84 -2.32 -12.04
C LEU A 57 2.64 -2.72 -12.91
N MET A 58 2.38 -2.01 -14.01
CA MET A 58 1.40 -2.46 -15.01
C MET A 58 1.83 -3.75 -15.71
N ARG A 59 3.08 -4.18 -15.52
CA ARG A 59 3.59 -5.50 -15.90
C ARG A 59 3.79 -6.36 -14.63
N PRO A 60 3.00 -7.43 -14.41
CA PRO A 60 3.10 -8.28 -13.21
C PRO A 60 4.51 -8.83 -12.95
N GLU A 61 5.30 -9.12 -13.98
CA GLU A 61 6.67 -9.63 -13.85
C GLU A 61 7.62 -8.61 -13.23
N ASN A 62 7.27 -7.33 -13.18
CA ASN A 62 8.08 -6.30 -12.53
C ASN A 62 7.82 -6.20 -11.02
N HIS A 63 6.74 -6.81 -10.50
CA HIS A 63 6.37 -6.73 -9.09
C HIS A 63 7.47 -7.32 -8.19
N TRP A 64 7.90 -8.55 -8.47
CA TRP A 64 8.97 -9.18 -7.68
C TRP A 64 10.28 -8.40 -7.76
N ARG A 65 10.58 -7.75 -8.89
CA ARG A 65 11.82 -6.98 -9.10
C ARG A 65 11.86 -5.75 -8.20
N VAL A 66 10.76 -5.00 -8.14
CA VAL A 66 10.70 -3.82 -7.27
C VAL A 66 10.63 -4.20 -5.79
N ILE A 67 9.97 -5.30 -5.45
CA ILE A 67 9.95 -5.83 -4.08
C ILE A 67 11.38 -6.23 -3.67
N ALA A 68 12.07 -7.03 -4.50
CA ALA A 68 13.43 -7.49 -4.25
C ALA A 68 14.44 -6.34 -4.15
N ALA A 69 14.24 -5.25 -4.89
CA ALA A 69 15.05 -4.04 -4.79
C ALA A 69 14.85 -3.26 -3.48
N GLY A 70 13.86 -3.61 -2.65
CA GLY A 70 13.60 -2.95 -1.37
C GLY A 70 12.66 -1.74 -1.45
N LEU A 71 11.81 -1.67 -2.48
CA LEU A 71 10.86 -0.56 -2.66
C LEU A 71 9.88 -0.44 -1.48
N VAL A 72 9.30 -1.56 -1.04
CA VAL A 72 8.23 -1.57 -0.04
C VAL A 72 8.65 -0.93 1.29
N PRO A 73 9.72 -1.38 1.97
CA PRO A 73 10.13 -0.75 3.22
C PRO A 73 10.52 0.73 3.04
N LEU A 74 11.09 1.11 1.88
CA LEU A 74 11.41 2.50 1.57
C LEU A 74 10.15 3.37 1.51
N VAL A 75 9.13 2.96 0.75
CA VAL A 75 7.88 3.73 0.59
C VAL A 75 7.09 3.79 1.90
N VAL A 76 7.03 2.68 2.66
CA VAL A 76 6.39 2.66 3.97
C VAL A 76 7.08 3.62 4.96
N ASN A 77 8.41 3.69 4.93
CA ASN A 77 9.13 4.66 5.75
C ASN A 77 8.87 6.11 5.30
N LEU A 78 8.83 6.37 3.99
CA LEU A 78 8.56 7.70 3.45
C LEU A 78 7.17 8.22 3.83
N LEU A 79 6.14 7.36 3.87
CA LEU A 79 4.79 7.71 4.32
C LEU A 79 4.74 8.30 5.74
N LYS A 80 5.72 8.00 6.60
CA LYS A 80 5.82 8.59 7.95
C LYS A 80 6.29 10.06 7.93
N SER A 81 6.92 10.48 6.84
CA SER A 81 7.62 11.77 6.72
C SER A 81 7.03 12.70 5.65
N PHE A 82 6.22 12.18 4.73
CA PHE A 82 5.62 13.01 3.69
C PHE A 82 4.52 13.90 4.25
N GLU A 83 4.67 15.21 4.02
CA GLU A 83 3.64 16.21 4.31
C GLU A 83 2.77 16.52 3.09
N ARG A 84 3.30 16.25 1.89
CA ARG A 84 2.61 16.53 0.62
C ARG A 84 1.61 15.44 0.27
N GLU A 85 0.35 15.82 0.14
CA GLU A 85 -0.75 14.90 -0.20
C GLU A 85 -0.54 14.16 -1.53
N ASP A 86 0.08 14.80 -2.53
CA ASP A 86 0.32 14.15 -3.83
C ASP A 86 1.34 13.00 -3.72
N LEU A 87 2.41 13.17 -2.95
CA LEU A 87 3.38 12.10 -2.67
C LEU A 87 2.79 10.97 -1.83
N ILE A 88 1.95 11.30 -0.84
CA ILE A 88 1.21 10.30 -0.06
C ILE A 88 0.32 9.48 -0.99
N THR A 89 -0.44 10.15 -1.86
CA THR A 89 -1.35 9.49 -2.81
C THR A 89 -0.61 8.55 -3.77
N ASP A 90 0.46 9.03 -4.39
CA ASP A 90 1.25 8.22 -5.34
C ASP A 90 1.91 7.02 -4.63
N SER A 91 2.36 7.20 -3.38
CA SER A 91 2.92 6.13 -2.55
C SER A 91 1.87 5.06 -2.23
N LEU A 92 0.68 5.48 -1.81
CA LEU A 92 -0.43 4.57 -1.52
C LEU A 92 -0.86 3.82 -2.79
N ALA A 93 -0.86 4.47 -3.96
CA ALA A 93 -1.17 3.82 -5.23
C ALA A 93 -0.18 2.69 -5.56
N VAL A 94 1.12 2.93 -5.42
CA VAL A 94 2.17 1.91 -5.61
C VAL A 94 2.00 0.74 -4.65
N LEU A 95 1.81 1.00 -3.35
CA LEU A 95 1.60 -0.06 -2.36
C LEU A 95 0.30 -0.84 -2.60
N THR A 96 -0.78 -0.16 -3.03
CA THR A 96 -2.05 -0.79 -3.38
C THR A 96 -1.86 -1.79 -4.51
N THR A 97 -1.22 -1.37 -5.61
CA THR A 97 -1.00 -2.24 -6.77
C THR A 97 -0.13 -3.46 -6.44
N LEU A 98 0.89 -3.31 -5.59
CA LEU A 98 1.66 -4.46 -5.11
C LEU A 98 0.80 -5.40 -4.26
N SER A 99 -0.04 -4.84 -3.39
CA SER A 99 -0.87 -5.60 -2.44
C SER A 99 -2.05 -6.32 -3.08
N GLU A 100 -2.32 -6.11 -4.37
CA GLU A 100 -3.30 -6.90 -5.13
C GLU A 100 -2.86 -8.37 -5.31
N ARG A 101 -1.60 -8.69 -4.98
CA ARG A 101 -1.05 -10.04 -4.97
C ARG A 101 -0.53 -10.42 -3.58
N LEU A 102 -0.48 -11.73 -3.30
CA LEU A 102 -0.02 -12.27 -2.01
C LEU A 102 1.39 -11.83 -1.64
N ASP A 103 2.35 -11.95 -2.56
CA ASP A 103 3.75 -11.59 -2.35
C ASP A 103 3.93 -10.11 -1.98
N GLY A 104 3.26 -9.22 -2.70
CA GLY A 104 3.28 -7.79 -2.38
C GLY A 104 2.54 -7.46 -1.10
N ALA A 105 1.38 -8.07 -0.83
CA ALA A 105 0.63 -7.86 0.40
C ALA A 105 1.45 -8.27 1.64
N MET A 106 2.10 -9.43 1.61
CA MET A 106 2.96 -9.89 2.70
C MET A 106 4.17 -8.98 2.89
N ALA A 107 4.80 -8.52 1.81
CA ALA A 107 5.90 -7.55 1.91
C ALA A 107 5.46 -6.25 2.60
N VAL A 108 4.26 -5.75 2.29
CA VAL A 108 3.70 -4.53 2.89
C VAL A 108 3.34 -4.74 4.36
N LEU A 109 2.80 -5.90 4.72
CA LEU A 109 2.49 -6.26 6.11
C LEU A 109 3.76 -6.37 6.96
N TYR A 110 4.77 -7.09 6.48
CA TYR A 110 6.05 -7.25 7.18
C TYR A 110 6.85 -5.95 7.29
N ALA A 111 6.61 -4.98 6.38
CA ALA A 111 7.15 -3.63 6.51
C ALA A 111 6.46 -2.79 7.60
N GLY A 112 5.44 -3.33 8.29
CA GLY A 112 4.73 -2.65 9.37
C GLY A 112 3.81 -1.53 8.90
N ALA A 113 3.22 -1.67 7.69
CA ALA A 113 2.47 -0.58 7.07
C ALA A 113 1.09 -0.30 7.70
N LEU A 114 0.45 -1.30 8.35
CA LEU A 114 -0.96 -1.19 8.79
C LEU A 114 -1.23 0.04 9.69
N PRO A 115 -0.50 0.28 10.80
CA PRO A 115 -0.77 1.44 11.65
C PRO A 115 -0.56 2.76 10.93
N ILE A 116 0.40 2.81 10.01
CA ILE A 116 0.72 4.01 9.22
C ILE A 116 -0.43 4.31 8.26
N ILE A 117 -0.95 3.32 7.55
CA ILE A 117 -2.06 3.49 6.61
C ILE A 117 -3.35 3.91 7.34
N VAL A 118 -3.64 3.31 8.50
CA VAL A 118 -4.79 3.72 9.33
C VAL A 118 -4.64 5.18 9.77
N ASN A 119 -3.46 5.58 10.23
CA ASN A 119 -3.21 6.97 10.61
C ASN A 119 -3.38 7.93 9.43
N VAL A 120 -2.83 7.60 8.26
CA VAL A 120 -2.99 8.40 7.03
C VAL A 120 -4.46 8.53 6.63
N LEU A 121 -5.24 7.44 6.70
CA LEU A 121 -6.68 7.46 6.41
C LEU A 121 -7.43 8.43 7.33
N SER A 122 -7.06 8.50 8.61
CA SER A 122 -7.66 9.41 9.59
C SER A 122 -7.22 10.86 9.43
N SER A 123 -6.01 11.12 8.92
CA SER A 123 -5.44 12.48 8.86
C SER A 123 -5.52 13.16 7.49
N CYS A 124 -5.66 12.41 6.39
CA CYS A 124 -5.65 12.98 5.05
C CYS A 124 -6.99 13.64 4.67
N ASN A 125 -6.94 14.71 3.88
CA ASN A 125 -8.13 15.42 3.39
C ASN A 125 -8.47 15.05 1.93
N SER A 126 -7.46 14.67 1.15
CA SER A 126 -7.63 14.20 -0.22
C SER A 126 -8.53 12.96 -0.34
N ARG A 127 -9.60 13.07 -1.15
CA ARG A 127 -10.49 11.95 -1.48
C ARG A 127 -9.73 10.79 -2.14
N ALA A 128 -8.75 11.11 -2.98
CA ALA A 128 -7.94 10.10 -3.67
C ALA A 128 -7.09 9.31 -2.67
N SER A 129 -6.45 9.99 -1.70
CA SER A 129 -5.65 9.31 -0.67
C SER A 129 -6.53 8.42 0.21
N LYS A 130 -7.73 8.87 0.59
CA LYS A 130 -8.70 8.04 1.34
C LYS A 130 -9.11 6.80 0.55
N GLU A 131 -9.42 6.94 -0.75
CA GLU A 131 -9.75 5.80 -1.60
C GLU A 131 -8.59 4.81 -1.68
N TYR A 132 -7.36 5.27 -1.88
CA TYR A 132 -6.19 4.39 -1.94
C TYR A 132 -5.89 3.74 -0.59
N CYS A 133 -6.03 4.44 0.54
CA CYS A 133 -5.89 3.82 1.87
C CYS A 133 -6.87 2.66 2.04
N VAL A 134 -8.16 2.87 1.75
CA VAL A 134 -9.18 1.82 1.87
C VAL A 134 -8.94 0.70 0.87
N SER A 135 -8.48 1.01 -0.34
CA SER A 135 -8.12 0.00 -1.35
C SER A 135 -6.96 -0.87 -0.87
N LEU A 136 -5.93 -0.25 -0.30
CA LEU A 136 -4.77 -0.94 0.25
C LEU A 136 -5.17 -1.81 1.43
N LEU A 137 -5.89 -1.27 2.42
CA LEU A 137 -6.37 -2.05 3.57
C LEU A 137 -7.23 -3.24 3.14
N LEU A 138 -8.11 -3.05 2.15
CA LEU A 138 -8.91 -4.13 1.58
C LEU A 138 -8.04 -5.20 0.91
N ALA A 139 -7.07 -4.79 0.10
CA ALA A 139 -6.15 -5.71 -0.57
C ALA A 139 -5.33 -6.52 0.45
N LEU A 140 -4.85 -5.88 1.52
CA LEU A 140 -4.16 -6.54 2.63
C LEU A 140 -5.06 -7.52 3.39
N CYS A 141 -6.34 -7.20 3.60
CA CYS A 141 -7.29 -8.14 4.18
C CYS A 141 -7.55 -9.36 3.28
N ILE A 142 -7.73 -9.15 1.98
CA ILE A 142 -8.02 -10.22 1.01
C ILE A 142 -6.83 -11.15 0.85
N ASN A 143 -5.63 -10.58 0.69
CA ASN A 143 -4.42 -11.35 0.37
C ASN A 143 -3.60 -11.75 1.61
N GLY A 144 -3.62 -10.96 2.68
CA GLY A 144 -2.90 -11.23 3.92
C GLY A 144 -3.73 -11.87 5.03
N GLY A 145 -5.07 -11.83 4.94
CA GLY A 145 -5.97 -12.56 5.83
C GLY A 145 -5.66 -12.39 7.32
N ALA A 146 -5.17 -13.46 7.95
CA ALA A 146 -4.89 -13.53 9.39
C ALA A 146 -3.81 -12.54 9.87
N ASP A 147 -2.91 -12.08 8.99
CA ASP A 147 -1.89 -11.09 9.33
C ASP A 147 -2.41 -9.65 9.31
N ALA A 148 -3.57 -9.41 8.69
CA ALA A 148 -4.15 -8.08 8.52
C ALA A 148 -5.46 -7.88 9.31
N VAL A 149 -6.42 -8.78 9.12
CA VAL A 149 -7.79 -8.62 9.62
C VAL A 149 -7.83 -8.48 11.16
N PRO A 150 -7.16 -9.34 11.96
CA PRO A 150 -7.23 -9.23 13.42
C PRO A 150 -6.62 -7.94 13.95
N VAL A 151 -5.58 -7.42 13.27
CA VAL A 151 -4.92 -6.16 13.62
C VAL A 151 -5.86 -4.98 13.38
N LEU A 152 -6.57 -4.99 12.24
CA LEU A 152 -7.52 -3.93 11.89
C LEU A 152 -8.78 -3.94 12.75
N VAL A 153 -9.32 -5.12 13.09
CA VAL A 153 -10.49 -5.24 13.98
C VAL A 153 -10.19 -4.67 15.38
N LYS A 154 -8.97 -4.82 15.88
CA LYS A 154 -8.53 -4.24 17.16
C LYS A 154 -8.38 -2.71 17.12
N ASN A 155 -8.38 -2.10 15.94
CA ASN A 155 -8.14 -0.67 15.78
C ASN A 155 -9.46 0.11 15.68
N SER A 156 -9.94 0.61 16.82
CA SER A 156 -11.24 1.28 16.92
C SER A 156 -11.35 2.58 16.14
N SER A 157 -10.24 3.24 15.80
CA SER A 157 -10.24 4.49 15.03
C SER A 157 -10.53 4.30 13.54
N LEU A 158 -10.49 3.06 13.03
CA LEU A 158 -10.69 2.75 11.62
C LEU A 158 -12.16 2.93 11.19
N MET A 159 -13.12 2.61 12.04
CA MET A 159 -14.54 2.53 11.63
C MET A 159 -15.12 3.89 11.25
N GLY A 160 -14.76 4.97 11.95
CA GLY A 160 -15.25 6.32 11.66
C GLY A 160 -14.94 6.77 10.22
N PRO A 161 -13.66 6.77 9.80
CA PRO A 161 -13.29 7.06 8.42
C PRO A 161 -13.95 6.15 7.37
N LEU A 162 -14.12 4.84 7.67
CA LEU A 162 -14.77 3.91 6.74
C LEU A 162 -16.26 4.24 6.54
N TYR A 163 -16.99 4.58 7.61
CA TYR A 163 -18.39 4.98 7.52
C TYR A 163 -18.56 6.33 6.81
N SER A 164 -17.69 7.32 7.06
CA SER A 164 -17.70 8.58 6.32
C SER A 164 -17.45 8.34 4.82
N LEU A 165 -16.47 7.50 4.46
CA LEU A 165 -16.20 7.18 3.05
C LEU A 165 -17.35 6.37 2.41
N LEU A 166 -18.05 5.53 3.17
CA LEU A 166 -19.23 4.83 2.69
C LEU A 166 -20.35 5.82 2.32
N ALA A 167 -20.58 6.84 3.15
CA ALA A 167 -21.64 7.83 2.98
C ALA A 167 -21.32 8.91 1.93
N GLU A 168 -20.07 9.38 1.90
CA GLU A 168 -19.64 10.56 1.11
C GLU A 168 -18.78 10.18 -0.12
N GLY A 169 -18.37 8.91 -0.22
CA GLY A 169 -17.50 8.43 -1.27
C GLY A 169 -18.17 8.36 -2.66
N ASN A 170 -17.32 8.22 -3.69
CA ASN A 170 -17.81 7.85 -5.01
C ASN A 170 -18.25 6.36 -5.03
N SER A 171 -18.98 5.94 -6.07
CA SER A 171 -19.49 4.56 -6.19
C SER A 171 -18.42 3.47 -5.97
N LYS A 172 -17.18 3.71 -6.39
CA LYS A 172 -16.07 2.76 -6.24
C LYS A 172 -15.52 2.74 -4.81
N ALA A 173 -15.26 3.92 -4.23
CA ALA A 173 -14.78 4.08 -2.87
C ALA A 173 -15.78 3.53 -1.84
N SER A 174 -17.07 3.84 -1.99
CA SER A 174 -18.13 3.34 -1.11
C SER A 174 -18.25 1.81 -1.18
N LYS A 175 -18.16 1.20 -2.38
CA LYS A 175 -18.15 -0.27 -2.53
C LYS A 175 -16.96 -0.91 -1.83
N LYS A 176 -15.76 -0.35 -1.97
CA LYS A 176 -14.56 -0.86 -1.28
C LYS A 176 -14.67 -0.73 0.23
N ALA A 177 -15.14 0.42 0.72
CA ALA A 177 -15.37 0.66 2.15
C ALA A 177 -16.39 -0.34 2.72
N SER A 178 -17.52 -0.55 2.02
CA SER A 178 -18.54 -1.54 2.40
C SER A 178 -17.97 -2.95 2.49
N THR A 179 -17.19 -3.38 1.49
CA THR A 179 -16.53 -4.71 1.51
C THR A 179 -15.56 -4.85 2.68
N LEU A 180 -14.74 -3.82 2.94
CA LEU A 180 -13.80 -3.85 4.06
C LEU A 180 -14.54 -3.92 5.41
N ILE A 181 -15.56 -3.09 5.61
CA ILE A 181 -16.43 -3.12 6.79
C ILE A 181 -17.02 -4.53 6.99
N ARG A 182 -17.53 -5.16 5.93
CA ARG A 182 -18.08 -6.51 6.00
C ARG A 182 -17.05 -7.54 6.45
N ILE A 183 -15.84 -7.52 5.90
CA ILE A 183 -14.76 -8.45 6.30
C ILE A 183 -14.45 -8.30 7.80
N LEU A 184 -14.36 -7.06 8.30
CA LEU A 184 -14.06 -6.80 9.71
C LEU A 184 -15.18 -7.29 10.64
N HIS A 185 -16.45 -7.05 10.28
CA HIS A 185 -17.60 -7.53 11.06
C HIS A 185 -17.71 -9.05 11.05
N GLU A 186 -17.58 -9.69 9.89
CA GLU A 186 -17.62 -11.16 9.78
C GLU A 186 -16.53 -11.83 10.63
N TYR A 187 -15.34 -11.24 10.73
CA TYR A 187 -14.29 -11.73 11.62
C TYR A 187 -14.68 -11.60 13.10
N ASN A 188 -15.26 -10.47 13.49
CA ASN A 188 -15.68 -10.23 14.87
C ASN A 188 -16.83 -11.16 15.30
N GLU A 189 -17.79 -11.42 14.41
CA GLU A 189 -18.89 -12.37 14.64
C GLU A 189 -18.38 -13.80 14.78
N LYS A 190 -17.46 -14.23 13.91
CA LYS A 190 -16.82 -15.57 14.00
C LYS A 190 -16.00 -15.75 15.27
N THR A 191 -15.32 -14.70 15.72
CA THR A 191 -14.57 -14.72 16.98
C THR A 191 -15.52 -14.79 18.18
N SER A 192 -16.61 -14.01 18.16
CA SER A 192 -17.62 -13.99 19.23
C SER A 192 -18.44 -15.29 19.32
N SER A 193 -18.61 -16.00 18.21
CA SER A 193 -19.28 -17.30 18.14
C SER A 193 -18.37 -18.50 18.41
N GLY A 194 -17.09 -18.27 18.72
CA GLY A 194 -16.11 -19.34 19.03
C GLY A 194 -15.66 -20.16 17.81
N LEU A 195 -15.93 -19.70 16.59
CA LEU A 195 -15.57 -20.39 15.34
C LEU A 195 -14.11 -20.14 14.92
N ILE A 196 -13.43 -19.19 15.56
CA ILE A 196 -11.99 -18.93 15.40
C ILE A 196 -11.38 -19.01 16.80
N THR A 197 -10.65 -20.09 17.10
CA THR A 197 -9.81 -20.14 18.30
C THR A 197 -8.62 -19.21 18.10
N PRO A 198 -8.38 -18.22 19.00
CA PRO A 198 -7.13 -17.49 18.97
C PRO A 198 -6.00 -18.48 19.25
N VAL A 199 -5.00 -18.55 18.37
CA VAL A 199 -3.75 -19.22 18.69
C VAL A 199 -3.07 -18.38 19.77
N PHE A 200 -3.35 -18.70 21.03
CA PHE A 200 -2.53 -18.26 22.15
C PHE A 200 -1.20 -19.00 22.00
N ILE A 201 -0.17 -18.29 21.54
CA ILE A 201 1.21 -18.72 21.76
C ILE A 201 1.47 -18.44 23.24
N GLU A 202 1.23 -19.46 24.08
CA GLU A 202 1.75 -19.47 25.44
C GLU A 202 3.28 -19.51 25.32
N ASP A 203 3.92 -18.40 25.69
CA ASP A 203 5.34 -18.36 26.01
C ASP A 203 5.62 -19.43 27.07
N GLN A 204 6.20 -20.55 26.63
CA GLN A 204 6.82 -21.51 27.54
C GLN A 204 8.00 -20.81 28.21
N PHE A 205 7.75 -20.25 29.40
CA PHE A 205 8.80 -19.92 30.35
C PHE A 205 9.55 -21.21 30.70
N ILE A 206 10.72 -21.38 30.07
CA ILE A 206 11.71 -22.36 30.50
C ILE A 206 12.30 -21.84 31.81
N ASN A 207 11.74 -22.27 32.94
CA ASN A 207 12.40 -22.17 34.24
C ASN A 207 13.54 -23.20 34.27
N VAL A 208 14.77 -22.74 34.06
CA VAL A 208 15.97 -23.51 34.39
C VAL A 208 16.30 -23.22 35.86
N TRP A 209 16.23 -24.27 36.68
CA TRP A 209 16.76 -24.31 38.03
C TRP A 209 18.27 -24.55 38.00
#